data_AF-A0A424NLR2-F1
#
_entry.id   AF-A0A424NLR2-F1
#
_cell.length_a   1.000
_cell.length_b   1.000
_cell.length_c   1.000
_cell.angle_alpha   90.00
_cell.angle_beta   90.00
_cell.angle_gamma   90.00
#
_symmetry.space_group_name_H-M   'P 1'
#
loop_
_entity.id
_entity.type
_entity.pdbx_description
1 polymer ?
#
loop_
_entity_poly.entity_id
_entity_poly.type
_entity_poly.pdbx_seq_one_letter_code
_entity_poly.pdbx_strand_id
1 'polypeptide(L)'
;MSKPKLSEVEEAAQLVYSMIHPTEQQRQALEAATAEMTLPHDPMLDLCILQLAPLDLHVDERNQKIGMYFHGLERFGAQPTRFAESPSGMDFGAHPLKLARPDLRVFAYEGIAYAMAMVGVLYRLKIARADFE
;
A
#
# COMPACT_ATOMS: atom_id res chain seq x y z
N MET A 1 0.82 -3.46 25.99
CA MET A 1 0.60 -4.51 24.97
C MET A 1 1.23 -5.80 25.48
N SER A 2 0.50 -6.92 25.50
CA SER A 2 1.09 -8.24 25.80
C SER A 2 2.11 -8.59 24.73
N LYS A 3 3.23 -9.23 25.09
CA LYS A 3 4.16 -9.77 24.09
C LYS A 3 3.42 -10.80 23.23
N PRO A 4 3.63 -10.80 21.90
CA PRO A 4 3.04 -11.81 21.03
C PRO A 4 3.55 -13.21 21.41
N LYS A 5 2.75 -14.23 21.13
CA LYS A 5 3.15 -15.63 21.31
C LYS A 5 4.17 -16.00 20.24
N LEU A 6 5.09 -16.94 20.55
CA LEU A 6 6.13 -17.36 19.62
C LEU A 6 5.56 -17.84 18.26
N SER A 7 4.41 -18.52 18.28
CA SER A 7 3.70 -18.97 17.08
C SER A 7 3.23 -17.84 16.17
N GLU A 8 2.80 -16.70 16.74
CA GLU A 8 2.35 -15.54 15.96
C GLU A 8 3.53 -14.88 15.22
N VAL A 9 4.72 -14.91 15.83
CA VAL A 9 5.94 -14.40 15.21
C VAL A 9 6.40 -15.32 14.06
N GLU A 10 6.32 -16.64 14.24
CA GLU A 10 6.63 -17.63 13.20
C GLU A 10 5.67 -17.52 12.02
N GLU A 11 4.37 -17.39 12.27
CA GLU A 11 3.36 -17.17 11.23
C GLU A 11 3.60 -15.87 10.46
N ALA A 12 3.92 -14.77 11.15
CA ALA A 12 4.25 -13.51 10.51
C ALA A 12 5.53 -13.60 9.67
N ALA A 13 6.56 -14.30 10.16
CA ALA A 13 7.80 -14.52 9.41
C ALA A 13 7.55 -15.37 8.15
N GLN A 14 6.74 -16.43 8.27
CA GLN A 14 6.35 -17.28 7.15
C GLN A 14 5.54 -16.51 6.11
N LEU A 15 4.64 -15.63 6.56
CA LEU A 15 3.91 -14.73 5.68
C LEU A 15 4.88 -13.83 4.93
N VAL A 16 5.75 -13.10 5.62
CA VAL A 16 6.75 -12.22 4.98
C VAL A 16 7.60 -12.97 3.98
N TYR A 17 8.13 -14.13 4.35
CA TYR A 17 8.91 -14.99 3.46
C TYR A 17 8.14 -15.31 2.18
N SER A 18 6.88 -15.71 2.29
CA SER A 18 6.04 -16.02 1.12
C SER A 18 5.75 -14.81 0.21
N MET A 19 5.86 -13.58 0.72
CA MET A 19 5.66 -12.37 -0.08
C MET A 19 6.88 -12.02 -0.93
N ILE A 20 8.07 -12.23 -0.37
CA ILE A 20 9.35 -11.85 -0.99
C ILE A 20 10.06 -13.01 -1.70
N HIS A 21 9.61 -14.26 -1.49
CA HIS A 21 10.14 -15.45 -2.16
C HIS A 21 9.02 -16.13 -2.96
N PRO A 22 8.81 -15.70 -4.22
CA PRO A 22 7.77 -16.25 -5.06
C PRO A 22 8.03 -17.71 -5.38
N THR A 23 6.94 -18.45 -5.52
CA THR A 23 6.96 -19.85 -5.95
C THR A 23 7.46 -19.97 -7.38
N GLU A 24 7.95 -21.15 -7.75
CA GLU A 24 8.38 -21.43 -9.11
C GLU A 24 7.27 -21.16 -10.14
N GLN A 25 6.02 -21.46 -9.78
CA GLN A 25 4.86 -21.16 -10.63
C GLN A 25 4.67 -19.65 -10.84
N GLN A 26 4.86 -18.83 -9.80
CA GLN A 26 4.78 -17.37 -9.92
C GLN A 26 5.92 -16.80 -10.77
N ARG A 27 7.12 -17.37 -10.66
CA ARG A 27 8.28 -16.99 -11.49
C ARG A 27 8.02 -17.28 -12.96
N GLN A 28 7.63 -18.51 -13.29
CA GLN A 28 7.30 -18.91 -14.66
C GLN A 28 6.15 -18.09 -15.24
N ALA A 29 5.12 -17.78 -14.44
CA ALA A 29 4.02 -16.93 -14.88
C ALA A 29 4.48 -15.49 -15.19
N LEU A 30 5.39 -14.93 -14.39
CA LEU A 30 5.94 -13.60 -14.66
C LEU A 30 6.81 -13.61 -15.91
N GLU A 31 7.72 -14.57 -16.03
CA GLU A 31 8.57 -14.73 -17.22
C GLU A 31 7.74 -14.87 -18.49
N ALA A 32 6.68 -15.69 -18.47
CA ALA A 32 5.77 -15.82 -19.59
C ALA A 32 5.03 -14.51 -19.90
N ALA A 33 4.63 -13.75 -18.88
CA ALA A 33 3.93 -12.48 -19.06
C ALA A 33 4.83 -11.34 -19.56
N THR A 34 6.14 -11.41 -19.31
CA THR A 34 7.11 -10.37 -19.68
C THR A 34 8.06 -10.76 -20.81
N ALA A 35 7.95 -11.99 -21.35
CA ALA A 35 8.88 -12.56 -22.33
C ALA A 35 9.13 -11.68 -23.57
N GLU A 36 8.11 -10.98 -24.05
CA GLU A 36 8.21 -10.09 -25.23
C GLU A 36 8.34 -8.60 -24.87
N MET A 37 8.43 -8.27 -23.57
CA MET A 37 8.50 -6.90 -23.09
C MET A 37 9.96 -6.49 -22.89
N THR A 38 10.32 -5.30 -23.37
CA THR A 38 11.56 -4.62 -22.95
C THR A 38 11.23 -3.76 -21.74
N LEU A 39 11.52 -4.27 -20.54
CA LEU A 39 11.27 -3.56 -19.30
C LEU A 39 12.52 -2.77 -18.86
N PRO A 40 12.35 -1.58 -18.28
CA PRO A 40 13.47 -0.78 -17.79
C PRO A 40 14.16 -1.38 -16.56
N HIS A 41 13.44 -2.25 -15.82
CA HIS A 41 13.88 -2.85 -14.56
C HIS A 41 13.46 -4.32 -14.48
N ASP A 42 14.02 -5.05 -13.51
CA ASP A 42 13.68 -6.45 -13.23
C ASP A 42 12.25 -6.54 -12.66
N PRO A 43 11.30 -7.15 -13.39
CA PRO A 43 9.92 -7.23 -12.93
C PRO A 43 9.77 -8.07 -11.64
N MET A 44 10.68 -9.01 -11.38
CA MET A 44 10.66 -9.79 -10.15
C MET A 44 10.96 -8.92 -8.94
N LEU A 45 11.95 -8.03 -9.10
CA LEU A 45 12.34 -7.07 -8.09
C LEU A 45 11.16 -6.13 -7.77
N ASP A 46 10.50 -5.57 -8.79
CA ASP A 46 9.36 -4.66 -8.63
C ASP A 46 8.18 -5.30 -7.85
N LEU A 47 7.95 -6.60 -8.04
CA LEU A 47 6.85 -7.32 -7.38
C LEU A 47 7.19 -7.80 -5.95
N CYS A 48 8.47 -7.86 -5.59
CA CYS A 48 8.94 -8.39 -4.31
C CYS A 48 9.57 -7.37 -3.36
N ILE A 49 9.98 -6.18 -3.83
CA ILE A 49 10.49 -5.15 -2.93
C ILE A 49 9.38 -4.78 -1.93
N LEU A 50 9.66 -5.02 -0.65
CA LEU A 50 8.86 -4.49 0.43
C LEU A 50 9.12 -2.98 0.53
N GLN A 51 8.22 -2.20 -0.05
CA GLN A 51 8.20 -0.75 0.15
C GLN A 51 7.17 -0.43 1.23
N LEU A 52 7.63 -0.08 2.43
CA LEU A 52 6.77 0.58 3.43
C LEU A 52 7.15 2.06 3.43
N ALA A 53 6.60 2.81 2.49
CA ALA A 53 6.85 4.23 2.36
C ALA A 53 5.57 5.02 2.64
N PRO A 54 5.57 5.99 3.59
CA PRO A 54 4.55 7.01 3.60
C PRO A 54 4.66 7.79 2.31
N LEU A 55 3.55 7.86 1.60
CA LEU A 55 3.53 8.42 0.26
C LEU A 55 2.73 9.70 0.17
N ASP A 56 1.78 9.87 1.09
CA ASP A 56 0.99 11.08 1.19
C ASP A 56 0.51 11.30 2.63
N LEU A 57 0.68 12.52 3.13
CA LEU A 57 0.35 12.91 4.50
C LEU A 57 -0.51 14.18 4.47
N HIS A 58 -1.64 14.15 5.16
CA HIS A 58 -2.62 15.23 5.19
C HIS A 58 -2.87 15.64 6.63
N VAL A 59 -2.82 16.94 6.90
CA VAL A 59 -3.22 17.48 8.20
C VAL A 59 -4.71 17.77 8.15
N ASP A 60 -5.44 17.12 9.04
CA ASP A 60 -6.82 17.42 9.28
C ASP A 60 -6.99 18.40 10.44
N GLU A 61 -7.05 19.68 10.09
CA GLU A 61 -7.17 20.77 11.05
C GLU A 61 -8.47 20.72 11.87
N ARG A 62 -9.56 20.20 11.30
CA ARG A 62 -10.86 20.17 12.01
C ARG A 62 -10.87 19.17 13.15
N ASN A 63 -10.29 18.00 12.92
CA ASN A 63 -10.23 16.91 13.89
C ASN A 63 -8.87 16.81 14.59
N GLN A 64 -7.92 17.71 14.28
CA GLN A 64 -6.58 17.77 14.85
C GLN A 64 -5.86 16.41 14.75
N LYS A 65 -5.84 15.86 13.54
CA LYS A 65 -5.20 14.57 13.23
C LYS A 65 -4.36 14.68 11.98
N ILE A 66 -3.37 13.80 11.85
CA ILE A 66 -2.60 13.58 10.65
C ILE A 66 -3.06 12.27 10.03
N GLY A 67 -3.56 12.34 8.79
CA GLY A 67 -3.89 11.20 7.97
C GLY A 67 -2.71 10.80 7.09
N MET A 68 -2.42 9.52 6.98
CA MET A 68 -1.33 8.96 6.20
C MET A 68 -1.85 7.92 5.23
N TYR A 69 -1.61 8.12 3.93
CA TYR A 69 -1.76 7.08 2.93
C TYR A 69 -0.40 6.41 2.71
N PHE A 70 -0.40 5.09 2.83
CA PHE A 70 0.78 4.26 2.68
C PHE A 70 0.42 3.00 1.91
N HIS A 71 1.39 2.39 1.25
CA HIS A 71 1.25 1.05 0.71
C HIS A 71 2.36 0.16 1.29
N GLY A 72 2.16 -1.14 1.13
CA GLY A 72 3.12 -2.15 1.55
C GLY A 72 2.76 -3.47 0.91
N LEU A 73 3.76 -4.33 0.76
CA LEU A 73 3.57 -5.67 0.22
C LEU A 73 2.65 -6.46 1.15
N GLU A 74 1.51 -6.89 0.62
CA GLU A 74 0.53 -7.72 1.32
C GLU A 74 0.60 -9.19 0.87
N ARG A 75 1.01 -9.40 -0.38
CA ARG A 75 1.36 -10.68 -0.99
C ARG A 75 2.19 -10.40 -2.23
N PHE A 76 2.79 -11.43 -2.82
CA PHE A 76 3.55 -11.32 -4.06
C PHE A 76 2.83 -10.43 -5.09
N GLY A 77 3.50 -9.37 -5.54
CA GLY A 77 3.02 -8.43 -6.55
C GLY A 77 1.83 -7.55 -6.15
N ALA A 78 1.38 -7.56 -4.89
CA ALA A 78 0.24 -6.76 -4.44
C ALA A 78 0.63 -5.80 -3.31
N GLN A 79 0.61 -4.51 -3.64
CA GLN A 79 0.93 -3.43 -2.71
C GLN A 79 -0.24 -2.44 -2.60
N PRO A 80 -1.38 -2.81 -2.00
CA PRO A 80 -2.53 -1.91 -1.92
C PRO A 80 -2.22 -0.71 -1.02
N THR A 81 -2.81 0.44 -1.34
CA THR A 81 -2.81 1.59 -0.44
C THR A 81 -3.80 1.38 0.70
N ARG A 82 -3.39 1.80 1.89
CA ARG A 82 -4.12 1.82 3.15
C ARG A 82 -4.03 3.21 3.77
N PHE A 83 -4.86 3.46 4.77
CA PHE A 83 -4.89 4.73 5.50
C PHE A 83 -4.64 4.50 6.98
N ALA A 84 -3.89 5.39 7.60
CA ALA A 84 -3.68 5.43 9.05
C ALA A 84 -3.84 6.86 9.57
N GLU A 85 -4.25 7.00 10.82
CA GLU A 85 -4.38 8.31 11.47
C GLU A 85 -3.52 8.39 12.72
N SER A 86 -3.00 9.58 13.00
CA SER A 86 -2.30 9.90 14.23
C SER A 86 -2.74 11.24 14.81
N PRO A 87 -3.01 11.35 16.12
CA PRO A 87 -3.24 12.65 16.75
C PRO A 87 -1.92 13.42 17.01
N SER A 88 -0.77 12.73 17.05
CA SER A 88 0.53 13.31 17.41
C SER A 88 1.52 13.35 16.24
N GLY A 89 1.25 12.59 15.17
CA GLY A 89 2.19 12.37 14.08
C GLY A 89 3.30 11.35 14.39
N MET A 90 3.27 10.72 15.57
CA MET A 90 4.26 9.71 15.97
C MET A 90 3.68 8.30 15.86
N ASP A 91 2.54 8.06 16.50
CA ASP A 91 1.89 6.75 16.52
C ASP A 91 0.70 6.74 15.58
N PHE A 92 0.76 5.90 14.54
CA PHE A 92 -0.29 5.79 13.53
C PHE A 92 -1.12 4.52 13.73
N GLY A 93 -2.44 4.69 13.85
CA GLY A 93 -3.41 3.60 13.85
C GLY A 93 -3.89 3.33 12.43
N ALA A 94 -3.51 2.18 11.86
CA ALA A 94 -3.95 1.77 10.53
C ALA A 94 -5.43 1.32 10.52
N HIS A 95 -6.17 1.79 9.53
CA HIS A 95 -7.52 1.32 9.23
C HIS A 95 -7.46 -0.03 8.49
N PRO A 96 -8.45 -0.92 8.70
CA PRO A 96 -8.42 -2.27 8.12
C PRO A 96 -8.65 -2.30 6.61
N LEU A 97 -9.27 -1.26 6.04
CA LEU A 97 -9.64 -1.20 4.63
C LEU A 97 -8.41 -1.11 3.70
N LYS A 98 -8.54 -1.76 2.54
CA LYS A 98 -7.69 -1.55 1.36
C LYS A 98 -8.41 -0.53 0.48
N LEU A 99 -7.70 0.51 0.08
CA LEU A 99 -8.33 1.69 -0.48
C LEU A 99 -8.17 1.78 -1.99
N ALA A 100 -6.93 1.64 -2.45
CA ALA A 100 -6.58 1.93 -3.83
C ALA A 100 -5.33 1.17 -4.27
N ARG A 101 -4.94 1.41 -5.52
CA ARG A 101 -3.64 1.03 -6.08
C ARG A 101 -2.48 1.74 -5.36
N PRO A 102 -1.25 1.21 -5.42
CA PRO A 102 -0.06 1.84 -4.83
C PRO A 102 0.18 3.25 -5.38
N ASP A 103 1.04 4.00 -4.69
CA ASP A 103 1.40 5.37 -5.08
C ASP A 103 0.25 6.37 -5.09
N LEU A 104 -0.72 6.18 -4.20
CA LEU A 104 -1.82 7.11 -4.04
C LEU A 104 -1.34 8.51 -3.60
N ARG A 105 -1.85 9.54 -4.26
CA ARG A 105 -1.74 10.96 -3.91
C ARG A 105 -3.13 11.55 -3.89
N VAL A 106 -3.57 12.06 -2.74
CA VAL A 106 -4.87 12.69 -2.55
C VAL A 106 -4.72 14.21 -2.62
N PHE A 107 -5.65 14.88 -3.26
CA PHE A 107 -5.67 16.34 -3.36
C PHE A 107 -7.10 16.86 -3.47
N ALA A 108 -7.30 18.12 -3.08
CA ALA A 108 -8.58 18.80 -3.24
C ALA A 108 -8.59 19.65 -4.51
N TYR A 109 -9.67 19.59 -5.27
CA TYR A 109 -9.91 20.46 -6.42
C TYR A 109 -11.39 20.87 -6.44
N GLU A 110 -11.66 22.18 -6.48
CA GLU A 110 -13.01 22.77 -6.44
C GLU A 110 -13.89 22.24 -5.28
N GLY A 111 -13.28 22.05 -4.11
CA GLY A 111 -13.98 21.56 -2.91
C GLY A 111 -14.30 20.06 -2.91
N ILE A 112 -13.84 19.32 -3.93
CA ILE A 112 -13.99 17.87 -4.06
C ILE A 112 -12.62 17.22 -3.85
N ALA A 113 -12.60 16.08 -3.16
CA ALA A 113 -11.39 15.30 -2.97
C ALA A 113 -11.20 14.31 -4.15
N TYR A 114 -9.99 14.31 -4.70
CA TYR A 114 -9.54 13.41 -5.77
C TYR A 114 -8.29 12.68 -5.32
N ALA A 115 -7.99 11.57 -5.99
CA ALA A 115 -6.70 10.93 -5.82
C ALA A 115 -6.17 10.33 -7.11
N MET A 116 -4.85 10.30 -7.24
CA MET A 116 -4.14 9.66 -8.35
C MET A 116 -3.29 8.52 -7.81
N ALA A 117 -3.34 7.34 -8.43
CA ALA A 117 -2.53 6.19 -8.09
C ALA A 117 -1.81 5.64 -9.32
N MET A 118 -0.76 4.85 -9.11
CA MET A 118 -0.12 4.19 -10.23
C MET A 118 -1.01 3.09 -10.84
N VAL A 119 -1.01 2.89 -12.17
CA VAL A 119 -0.28 3.66 -13.18
C VAL A 119 -1.26 4.64 -13.86
N GLY A 120 -1.46 5.82 -13.26
CA GLY A 120 -2.28 6.90 -13.82
C GLY A 120 -3.78 6.75 -13.59
N VAL A 121 -4.21 6.02 -12.55
CA VAL A 121 -5.63 5.89 -12.21
C VAL A 121 -6.07 7.09 -11.37
N LEU A 122 -7.11 7.79 -11.81
CA LEU A 122 -7.73 8.89 -11.08
C LEU A 122 -9.01 8.39 -10.38
N TYR A 123 -9.14 8.70 -9.10
CA TYR A 123 -10.29 8.41 -8.26
C TYR A 123 -10.97 9.70 -7.81
N ARG A 124 -12.28 9.60 -7.58
CA ARG A 124 -13.03 10.58 -6.81
C ARG A 124 -13.31 10.01 -5.43
N LEU A 125 -13.21 10.82 -4.39
CA LEU A 125 -13.48 10.38 -3.03
C LEU A 125 -14.90 10.82 -2.60
N LYS A 126 -15.68 9.89 -2.05
CA LYS A 126 -17.01 10.16 -1.45
C LYS A 126 -16.90 10.98 -0.18
N ILE A 127 -15.82 10.76 0.58
CA ILE A 127 -15.56 11.38 1.87
C ILE A 127 -14.10 11.81 1.83
N ALA A 128 -13.81 13.01 2.35
CA ALA A 128 -12.48 13.64 2.33
C ALA A 128 -11.34 12.81 2.98
N ARG A 129 -11.59 11.58 3.44
CA ARG A 129 -10.64 10.80 4.24
C ARG A 129 -10.46 9.33 3.89
N ALA A 130 -11.30 8.66 3.09
CA ALA A 130 -11.07 7.23 2.85
C ALA A 130 -11.91 6.54 1.77
N ASP A 131 -13.09 7.05 1.41
CA ASP A 131 -13.99 6.25 0.57
C ASP A 131 -13.84 6.65 -0.91
N PHE A 132 -13.34 5.73 -1.74
CA PHE A 132 -13.09 5.95 -3.18
C PHE A 132 -14.26 5.45 -4.04
N GLU A 133 -14.48 6.10 -5.18
CA GLU A 133 -15.38 5.69 -6.29
C GLU A 133 -14.60 5.29 -7.54
#